data_AF-A0A6C0HPY0-F1
#
_entry.id   AF-A0A6C0HPY0-F1
#
_cell.length_a   1.000
_cell.length_b   1.000
_cell.length_c   1.000
_cell.angle_alpha   90.00
_cell.angle_beta   90.00
_cell.angle_gamma   90.00
#
_symmetry.space_group_name_H-M   'P 1'
#
loop_
_entity.id
_entity.type
_entity.pdbx_description
1 polymer ?
#
loop_
_entity_poly.entity_id
_entity_poly.type
_entity_poly.pdbx_seq_one_letter_code
_entity_poly.pdbx_strand_id
1 'polypeptide(L)' 'MDEPIDEIAILMRNTNYTREVCIEKLALHGSVEAVIKDYLGIRTEKTSTVSVNQGIYTSIRKFLDNDHD' A
#
# COMPACT_ATOMS: atom_id res chain seq x y z
N MET A 1 20.08 -5.92 -12.20
CA MET A 1 18.97 -5.85 -11.22
C MET A 1 18.83 -7.25 -10.66
N ASP A 2 19.44 -7.52 -9.51
CA ASP A 2 19.62 -8.88 -8.97
C ASP A 2 19.01 -8.97 -7.55
N GLU A 3 17.71 -8.74 -7.35
CA GLU A 3 17.13 -8.93 -5.99
C GLU A 3 15.70 -9.52 -5.88
N PRO A 4 15.18 -10.42 -6.75
CA PRO A 4 13.96 -11.15 -6.40
C PRO A 4 14.20 -12.38 -5.49
N ILE A 5 15.43 -12.91 -5.43
CA ILE A 5 15.71 -14.20 -4.75
C ILE A 5 15.73 -14.04 -3.22
N ASP A 6 16.35 -12.97 -2.73
CA ASP A 6 16.53 -12.75 -1.29
C ASP A 6 15.20 -12.41 -0.60
N GLU A 7 14.36 -11.60 -1.26
CA GLU A 7 13.03 -11.23 -0.74
C GLU A 7 12.11 -12.45 -0.59
N ILE A 8 12.09 -13.34 -1.59
CA ILE A 8 11.32 -14.58 -1.55
C ILE A 8 11.84 -15.51 -0.44
N ALA A 9 13.16 -15.65 -0.31
CA ALA A 9 13.76 -16.48 0.73
C ALA A 9 13.42 -15.97 2.13
N ILE A 10 13.40 -14.66 2.33
CA ILE A 10 12.97 -14.04 3.58
C ILE A 10 11.49 -14.33 3.85
N LEU A 11 10.61 -14.18 2.85
CA LEU A 11 9.18 -14.47 3.01
C LEU A 11 8.93 -15.94 3.37
N MET A 12 9.58 -16.88 2.67
CA MET A 12 9.43 -18.31 2.96
C MET A 12 9.99 -18.72 4.33
N ARG A 13 10.92 -17.96 4.92
CA ARG A 13 11.42 -18.19 6.28
C ARG A 13 10.46 -17.70 7.36
N ASN A 14 9.69 -16.66 7.07
CA ASN A 14 8.81 -15.99 8.03
C ASN A 14 7.33 -16.40 7.89
N THR A 15 6.98 -17.07 6.80
CA THR A 15 5.61 -17.46 6.47
C THR A 15 5.58 -18.91 5.99
N ASN A 16 4.40 -19.53 6.00
CA ASN A 16 4.21 -20.87 5.46
C ASN A 16 3.86 -20.85 3.95
N TYR A 17 4.15 -19.75 3.26
CA TYR A 17 3.84 -19.60 1.85
C TYR A 17 4.83 -20.36 0.96
N THR A 18 4.32 -20.90 -0.16
CA THR A 18 5.19 -21.44 -1.20
C THR A 18 5.85 -20.29 -1.96
N ARG A 19 6.90 -20.61 -2.74
CA ARG A 19 7.62 -19.63 -3.55
C ARG A 19 6.68 -18.83 -4.45
N GLU A 20 5.72 -19.51 -5.08
CA GLU A 20 4.75 -18.93 -6.01
C GLU A 20 3.86 -17.92 -5.27
N VAL A 21 3.36 -18.31 -4.10
CA VAL A 21 2.54 -17.42 -3.26
C VAL A 21 3.34 -16.23 -2.75
N CYS A 22 4.62 -16.42 -2.40
CA CYS A 22 5.51 -15.31 -2.03
C CYS A 22 5.68 -14.30 -3.18
N ILE A 23 5.84 -14.77 -4.42
CA ILE A 23 5.95 -13.90 -5.61
C ILE A 23 4.66 -13.10 -5.81
N GLU A 24 3.50 -13.77 -5.77
CA GLU A 24 2.20 -13.11 -5.94
C GLU A 24 1.94 -12.08 -4.85
N LYS A 25 2.23 -12.42 -3.59
CA LYS A 25 2.05 -11.53 -2.44
C LYS A 25 3.02 -10.35 -2.49
N LEU A 26 4.26 -10.57 -2.86
CA LEU A 26 5.25 -9.51 -3.02
C LEU A 26 4.85 -8.54 -4.15
N ALA A 27 4.32 -9.06 -5.26
CA ALA A 27 3.78 -8.23 -6.34
C ALA A 27 2.54 -7.43 -5.91
N LEU A 28 1.69 -8.01 -5.04
CA LEU A 28 0.48 -7.36 -4.55
C LEU A 28 0.75 -6.26 -3.49
N HIS A 29 1.70 -6.49 -2.60
CA HIS A 29 1.98 -5.60 -1.46
C HIS A 29 3.16 -4.66 -1.71
N GLY A 30 4.06 -4.99 -2.65
CA GLY A 30 5.21 -4.18 -3.05
C GLY A 30 6.40 -4.21 -2.08
N SER A 31 6.28 -4.85 -0.91
CA SER A 31 7.39 -5.04 0.03
C SER A 31 7.24 -6.28 0.90
N VAL A 32 8.37 -6.89 1.27
CA VAL A 32 8.43 -8.07 2.16
C VAL A 32 7.78 -7.77 3.52
N GLU A 33 8.07 -6.60 4.09
CA GLU A 33 7.52 -6.20 5.40
C GLU A 33 5.99 -6.14 5.39
N ALA A 34 5.39 -5.60 4.31
CA ALA A 34 3.95 -5.51 4.18
C ALA A 34 3.30 -6.90 4.07
N VAL A 35 3.93 -7.85 3.37
CA VAL A 35 3.45 -9.24 3.29
C VAL A 35 3.54 -9.95 4.64
N ILE A 36 4.63 -9.76 5.40
CA ILE A 36 4.77 -10.37 6.72
C ILE A 36 3.74 -9.80 7.71
N LYS A 37 3.50 -8.48 7.70
CA LYS A 37 2.47 -7.85 8.52
C LYS A 37 1.07 -8.38 8.18
N ASP A 38 0.75 -8.52 6.89
CA ASP A 38 -0.50 -9.14 6.41
C ASP A 38 -0.64 -10.59 6.91
N TYR A 39 0.42 -11.40 6.79
CA TYR A 39 0.44 -12.79 7.26
C TYR A 39 0.22 -12.91 8.78
N LEU A 40 0.82 -12.01 9.57
CA LEU A 40 0.64 -11.95 11.01
C LEU A 40 -0.72 -11.39 11.44
N GLY A 41 -1.58 -11.00 10.50
CA GLY A 41 -2.87 -10.37 10.79
C GLY A 41 -2.74 -8.97 11.39
N ILE A 42 -1.55 -8.37 11.31
CA ILE A 42 -1.32 -6.99 11.74
C ILE A 42 -1.92 -6.11 10.66
N ARG A 43 -3.15 -5.65 10.91
CA ARG A 43 -3.80 -4.63 10.11
C ARG A 43 -2.98 -3.35 10.26
N THR A 44 -2.05 -3.14 9.33
CA THR A 44 -1.64 -1.78 9.00
C THR A 44 -2.91 -1.11 8.51
N GLU A 45 -3.47 -0.22 9.34
CA GLU A 45 -4.42 0.75 8.85
C GLU A 45 -3.77 1.33 7.60
N LYS A 46 -4.33 1.01 6.42
CA LYS A 46 -4.10 1.84 5.26
C LYS A 46 -4.50 3.20 5.79
N THR A 47 -3.54 4.07 6.02
CA THR A 47 -3.79 5.50 6.00
C THR A 47 -4.35 5.70 4.60
N SER A 48 -5.66 5.52 4.45
CA SER A 48 -6.40 6.12 3.37
C SER A 48 -6.02 7.56 3.57
N THR A 49 -5.09 8.05 2.76
CA THR A 49 -4.80 9.45 2.63
C THR A 49 -6.15 10.01 2.25
N VAL A 50 -6.89 10.43 3.26
CA VAL A 50 -8.18 11.04 3.10
C VAL A 50 -7.85 12.26 2.27
N SER A 51 -8.17 12.12 0.99
CA SER A 51 -8.43 13.22 0.11
C SER A 51 -7.21 14.13 -0.18
N VAL A 52 -6.53 13.82 -1.28
CA VAL A 52 -6.18 14.91 -2.21
C VAL A 52 -7.48 15.46 -2.84
N ASN A 53 -8.48 14.58 -3.06
CA ASN A 53 -9.73 14.93 -3.75
C ASN A 53 -10.68 15.88 -2.97
N GLN A 54 -10.97 15.70 -1.68
CA GLN A 54 -11.78 16.68 -0.90
C GLN A 54 -11.05 18.02 -0.69
N GLY A 55 -9.70 18.02 -0.66
CA GLY A 55 -8.91 19.25 -0.67
C GLY A 55 -9.13 20.06 -1.94
N ILE A 56 -9.10 19.39 -3.10
CA ILE A 56 -9.42 19.98 -4.39
C ILE A 56 -10.89 20.46 -4.44
N TYR A 57 -11.86 19.65 -3.98
CA TYR A 57 -13.28 20.06 -3.93
C TYR A 57 -13.51 21.31 -3.08
N THR A 58 -12.81 21.45 -1.95
CA THR A 58 -12.93 22.61 -1.07
C THR A 58 -12.37 23.87 -1.74
N SER A 59 -11.23 23.76 -2.42
CA SER A 59 -10.61 24.89 -3.13
C SER A 59 -11.44 25.35 -4.33
N ILE A 60 -12.00 24.42 -5.11
CA ILE A 60 -12.87 24.76 -6.26
C ILE A 60 -14.14 25.49 -5.79
N ARG A 61 -14.76 25.02 -4.70
CA ARG A 61 -15.97 25.66 -4.15
C ARG A 61 -15.70 27.07 -3.65
N LYS A 62 -14.60 27.29 -2.92
CA LYS A 62 -14.20 28.61 -2.42
C LYS A 62 -13.88 29.61 -3.52
N PHE A 63 -13.35 29.13 -4.66
CA PHE A 63 -13.06 29.97 -5.82
C PHE A 63 -14.34 30.43 -6.51
N LEU A 64 -15.31 29.52 -6.70
CA LEU A 64 -16.60 29.82 -7.32
C LEU A 64 -17.49 30.73 -6.44
N ASP A 65 -17.41 30.59 -5.12
CA ASP A 65 -18.18 31.43 -4.18
C ASP A 65 -17.65 32.89 -4.09
N ASN A 66 -16.46 33.20 -4.61
CA ASN A 66 -15.86 34.55 -4.57
C ASN A 66 -16.12 35.40 -5.83
N ASP A 67 -16.80 34.87 -6.85
CA ASP A 67 -17.02 35.57 -8.13
C ASP A 67 -18.39 36.26 -8.21
N HIS A 68 -19.02 36.51 -7.05
CA HIS A 68 -20.38 37.07 -6.94
C HIS A 68 -20.52 38.13 -5.82
N ASP A 69 -19.58 39.07 -5.73
CA ASP A 69 -19.81 40.40 -5.10
C ASP A 69 -18.95 41.50 -5.76
#